data_AF-A0A0C2G2B2-F1
#
_entry.id   AF-A0A0C2G2B2-F1
#
_cell.length_a   1.000
_cell.length_b   1.000
_cell.length_c   1.000
_cell.angle_alpha   90.00
_cell.angle_beta   90.00
_cell.angle_gamma   90.00
#
_symmetry.space_group_name_H-M   'P 1'
#
loop_
_entity.id
_entity.type
_entity.pdbx_description
1 polymer ?
#
loop_
_entity_poly.entity_id
_entity_poly.type
_entity_poly.pdbx_seq_one_letter_code
_entity_poly.pdbx_strand_id
1 'polypeptide(L)'
;MREACMMLESGYQPGITFIAVQKRHHTRLFAVDKKDQVGKAFNIPPGTTVDVGITHPTEFDFYLCSHAGIQGTSRPSHYHVLWDDNELTADELQQLTYQRDLACDAEVKRVGDTVLGIATQCVQAKNVIKTTPQTLSNLCLKMNVKLGGVNSILLPAVRPRIFNEPVIFFGCDITHPPAGDSRKPSIAAVVASMDAHPSRYAATVRVQQHRQEIISDLTYMVRELLVQFYRNTRFKPTRIVVYRDGVSEGQYAMGVDQVEPMFKYLKQTFSGIQLVVVILPGKTPVYGNFTGFSPSFEKRT
;
A
#
# COMPACT_ATOMS: atom_id res chain seq x y z
N MET A 1 -22.27 1.82 3.80
CA MET A 1 -21.02 1.13 4.18
C MET A 1 -21.32 -0.15 4.95
N ARG A 2 -22.06 -0.09 6.07
CA ARG A 2 -22.50 -1.27 6.83
C ARG A 2 -23.27 -2.31 6.00
N GLU A 3 -24.24 -1.90 5.19
CA GLU A 3 -24.91 -2.84 4.27
C GLU A 3 -23.94 -3.54 3.32
N ALA A 4 -22.94 -2.83 2.81
CA ALA A 4 -21.94 -3.43 1.93
C ALA A 4 -21.01 -4.40 2.67
N CYS A 5 -20.73 -4.17 3.96
CA CYS A 5 -20.06 -5.15 4.83
C CYS A 5 -20.94 -6.40 5.01
N MET A 6 -22.24 -6.24 5.28
CA MET A 6 -23.17 -7.37 5.42
C MET A 6 -23.43 -8.14 4.11
N MET A 7 -23.26 -7.49 2.96
CA MET A 7 -23.30 -8.15 1.64
C MET A 7 -22.08 -9.07 1.40
N LEU A 8 -20.96 -8.85 2.10
CA LEU A 8 -19.78 -9.71 2.00
C LEU A 8 -19.97 -10.98 2.83
N GLU A 9 -20.46 -10.85 4.06
CA GLU A 9 -20.75 -11.97 4.96
C GLU A 9 -21.84 -11.58 5.95
N SER A 10 -22.81 -12.47 6.16
CA SER A 10 -23.90 -12.24 7.13
C SER A 10 -23.32 -12.10 8.53
N GLY A 11 -23.59 -10.97 9.18
CA GLY A 11 -23.07 -10.65 10.52
C GLY A 11 -21.73 -9.92 10.54
N TYR A 12 -21.10 -9.66 9.38
CA TYR A 12 -19.84 -8.93 9.32
C TYR A 12 -20.02 -7.43 9.60
N GLN A 13 -19.59 -7.00 10.79
CA GLN A 13 -19.70 -5.62 11.28
C GLN A 13 -18.36 -5.13 11.85
N PRO A 14 -17.38 -4.78 11.01
CA PRO A 14 -16.13 -4.19 11.50
C PRO A 14 -16.40 -2.82 12.13
N GLY A 15 -15.58 -2.42 13.10
CA GLY A 15 -15.58 -1.06 13.64
C GLY A 15 -15.18 -0.04 12.58
N ILE A 16 -15.96 1.02 12.41
CA ILE A 16 -15.73 2.07 11.42
C ILE A 16 -15.50 3.39 12.15
N THR A 17 -14.41 4.07 11.81
CA THR A 17 -14.20 5.47 12.18
C THR A 17 -14.27 6.32 10.91
N PHE A 18 -15.13 7.34 10.91
CA PHE A 18 -15.30 8.26 9.80
C PHE A 18 -14.86 9.67 10.21
N ILE A 19 -13.79 10.15 9.59
CA ILE A 19 -13.22 11.48 9.87
C ILE A 19 -13.30 12.33 8.59
N ALA A 20 -13.97 13.48 8.68
CA ALA A 20 -14.00 14.47 7.62
C ALA A 20 -12.92 15.54 7.85
N VAL A 21 -12.06 15.76 6.86
CA VAL A 21 -10.96 16.75 6.95
C VAL A 21 -11.25 17.94 6.05
N GLN A 22 -11.39 19.12 6.64
CA GLN A 22 -11.59 20.39 5.95
C GLN A 22 -10.29 21.21 5.98
N LYS A 23 -9.64 21.36 4.81
CA LYS A 23 -8.44 22.20 4.65
C LYS A 23 -8.72 23.62 4.15
N ARG A 24 -9.96 23.87 3.70
CA ARG A 24 -10.40 25.15 3.13
C ARG A 24 -11.42 25.79 4.05
N HIS A 25 -10.94 26.50 5.06
CA HIS A 25 -11.74 27.32 5.98
C HIS A 25 -11.05 28.65 6.31
N HIS A 26 -11.74 29.50 7.07
CA HIS A 26 -11.32 30.85 7.39
C HIS A 26 -10.64 30.99 8.77
N THR A 27 -10.74 29.99 9.65
CA THR A 27 -10.09 29.96 10.97
C THR A 27 -8.57 30.14 10.89
N ARG A 28 -8.01 30.98 11.76
CA ARG A 28 -6.58 31.20 11.98
C ARG A 28 -6.30 31.13 13.47
N LEU A 29 -5.16 30.55 13.82
CA LEU A 29 -4.71 30.43 15.19
C LEU A 29 -3.41 31.22 15.37
N PHE A 30 -3.26 31.86 16.52
CA PHE A 30 -2.12 32.70 16.86
C PHE A 30 -1.64 32.34 18.27
N ALA A 31 -0.32 32.27 18.45
CA ALA A 31 0.26 32.04 19.76
C ALA A 31 0.16 33.32 20.61
N VAL A 32 -0.33 33.17 21.85
CA VAL A 32 -0.46 34.28 22.82
C VAL A 32 0.92 34.81 23.21
N ASP A 33 1.85 33.90 23.52
CA ASP A 33 3.21 34.23 23.85
C ASP A 33 4.06 34.42 22.59
N LYS A 34 4.77 35.55 22.50
CA LYS A 34 5.67 35.84 21.37
C LYS A 34 6.79 34.82 21.20
N LYS A 35 7.19 34.14 22.29
CA LYS A 35 8.27 33.15 22.29
C LYS A 35 7.91 31.88 21.51
N ASP A 36 6.61 31.57 21.41
CA ASP A 36 6.09 30.36 20.76
C ASP A 36 5.72 30.63 19.30
N GLN A 37 5.90 31.86 18.82
CA GLN A 37 5.63 32.24 17.43
C GLN A 37 6.77 31.76 16.50
N VAL A 38 6.40 31.14 15.38
CA VAL A 38 7.34 30.52 14.44
C VAL A 38 7.31 31.22 13.08
N GLY A 39 8.50 31.49 12.55
CA GLY A 39 8.70 32.05 11.20
C GLY A 39 8.34 33.54 11.08
N LYS A 40 8.55 34.10 9.88
CA LYS A 40 8.35 35.54 9.61
C LYS A 40 6.91 36.03 9.74
N ALA A 41 5.95 35.10 9.67
CA ALA A 41 4.52 35.39 9.77
C ALA A 41 3.95 35.20 11.18
N PHE A 42 4.80 34.95 12.19
CA PHE A 42 4.40 34.76 13.59
C PHE A 42 3.34 33.67 13.79
N ASN A 43 3.52 32.53 13.11
CA ASN A 43 2.57 31.43 13.12
C ASN A 43 2.64 30.62 14.43
N ILE A 44 1.57 29.89 14.75
CA ILE A 44 1.62 28.84 15.78
C ILE A 44 2.62 27.73 15.43
N PRO A 45 3.22 27.06 16.42
CA PRO A 45 4.12 25.93 16.18
C PRO A 45 3.44 24.78 15.43
N PRO A 46 4.17 24.07 14.56
CA PRO A 46 3.74 22.76 14.07
C PRO A 46 3.47 21.83 15.27
N GLY A 47 2.34 21.15 15.24
CA GLY A 47 1.84 20.30 16.33
C GLY A 47 0.95 20.97 17.33
N THR A 48 0.62 22.23 17.10
CA THR A 48 -0.48 22.84 17.82
C THR A 48 -1.78 22.13 17.44
N THR A 49 -2.38 21.48 18.43
CA THR A 49 -3.72 20.89 18.37
C THR A 49 -4.67 21.74 19.20
N VAL A 50 -5.88 21.97 18.69
CA VAL A 50 -6.97 22.63 19.41
C VAL A 50 -8.22 21.79 19.27
N ASP A 51 -8.56 21.07 20.33
CA ASP A 51 -9.72 20.17 20.46
C ASP A 51 -10.79 20.72 21.42
N VAL A 52 -10.55 21.89 22.04
CA VAL A 52 -11.49 22.55 22.97
C VAL A 52 -11.72 24.02 22.59
N GLY A 53 -12.95 24.49 22.79
CA GLY A 53 -13.31 25.92 22.82
C GLY A 53 -13.80 26.49 21.50
N ILE A 54 -13.01 26.35 20.42
CA ILE A 54 -13.41 26.76 19.05
C ILE A 54 -13.90 25.58 18.19
N THR A 55 -14.10 24.45 18.84
CA THR A 55 -14.59 23.18 18.29
C THR A 55 -16.11 23.11 18.37
N HIS A 56 -16.71 22.15 17.67
CA HIS A 56 -18.13 21.90 17.68
C HIS A 56 -18.63 21.63 19.11
N PRO A 57 -19.77 22.19 19.54
CA PRO A 57 -20.21 22.11 20.94
C PRO A 57 -20.63 20.70 21.38
N THR A 58 -20.91 19.79 20.44
CA THR A 58 -21.48 18.47 20.74
C THR A 58 -20.80 17.30 20.02
N GLU A 59 -20.03 17.57 18.97
CA GLU A 59 -19.36 16.54 18.19
C GLU A 59 -17.87 16.63 18.49
N PHE A 60 -17.14 15.53 18.39
CA PHE A 60 -15.70 15.58 18.55
C PHE A 60 -15.04 16.04 17.25
N ASP A 61 -14.43 17.21 17.28
CA ASP A 61 -13.63 17.79 16.22
C ASP A 61 -12.40 18.49 16.80
N PHE A 62 -11.38 18.69 15.95
CA PHE A 62 -10.16 19.37 16.36
C PHE A 62 -9.47 20.05 15.18
N TYR A 63 -8.76 21.13 15.49
CA TYR A 63 -7.84 21.78 14.58
C TYR A 63 -6.43 21.28 14.82
N LEU A 64 -5.71 20.99 13.74
CA LEU A 64 -4.33 20.56 13.81
C LEU A 64 -3.45 21.35 12.84
N CYS A 65 -2.48 22.08 13.39
CA CYS A 65 -1.44 22.73 12.59
C CYS A 65 -0.30 21.75 12.38
N SER A 66 -0.38 20.92 11.34
CA SER A 66 0.64 19.89 11.15
C SER A 66 1.99 20.47 10.71
N HIS A 67 2.03 21.63 10.03
CA HIS A 67 3.22 22.16 9.32
C HIS A 67 3.44 23.66 9.54
N ALA A 68 4.70 24.07 9.52
CA ALA A 68 5.05 25.48 9.52
C ALA A 68 4.64 26.13 8.18
N GLY A 69 3.88 27.21 8.24
CA GLY A 69 3.55 28.00 7.05
C GLY A 69 4.80 28.64 6.43
N ILE A 70 5.05 28.35 5.15
CA ILE A 70 6.19 28.90 4.39
C ILE A 70 5.94 30.37 4.02
N GLN A 71 4.70 30.70 3.64
CA GLN A 71 4.29 32.05 3.25
C GLN A 71 2.88 32.34 3.76
N GLY A 72 2.72 33.48 4.41
CA GLY A 72 1.45 33.90 5.03
C GLY A 72 1.11 33.18 6.33
N THR A 73 -0.09 33.47 6.86
CA THR A 73 -0.57 32.85 8.11
C THR A 73 -0.97 31.40 7.87
N SER A 74 -0.49 30.51 8.74
CA SER A 74 -0.80 29.08 8.69
C SER A 74 -2.30 28.84 8.89
N ARG A 75 -2.85 27.93 8.10
CA ARG A 75 -4.22 27.42 8.27
C ARG A 75 -4.12 26.01 8.83
N PRO A 76 -4.47 25.76 10.10
CA PRO A 76 -4.58 24.39 10.59
C PRO A 76 -5.63 23.64 9.76
N SER A 77 -5.54 22.32 9.66
CA SER A 77 -6.62 21.50 9.09
C SER A 77 -7.67 21.23 10.17
N HIS A 78 -8.95 21.20 9.80
CA HIS A 78 -10.06 20.95 10.72
C HIS A 78 -10.60 19.54 10.50
N TYR A 79 -10.57 18.71 11.54
CA TYR A 79 -10.97 17.31 11.52
C TYR A 79 -12.26 17.16 12.31
N HIS A 80 -13.31 16.61 11.69
CA HIS A 80 -14.56 16.26 12.37
C HIS A 80 -14.70 14.75 12.41
N VAL A 81 -14.85 14.19 13.60
CA VAL A 81 -15.16 12.76 13.78
C VAL A 81 -16.66 12.61 13.70
N LEU A 82 -17.14 12.16 12.53
CA LEU A 82 -18.57 12.02 12.25
C LEU A 82 -19.13 10.68 12.76
N TRP A 83 -18.25 9.69 12.97
CA TRP A 83 -18.62 8.36 13.45
C TRP A 83 -17.38 7.64 13.98
N ASP A 84 -17.49 6.90 15.08
CA ASP A 84 -16.38 6.08 15.58
C ASP A 84 -16.86 4.85 16.38
N ASP A 85 -16.94 3.70 15.72
CA ASP A 85 -17.18 2.41 16.39
C ASP A 85 -15.88 1.77 16.92
N ASN A 86 -14.70 2.32 16.58
CA ASN A 86 -13.43 1.79 17.07
C ASN A 86 -13.06 2.37 18.43
N GLU A 87 -13.86 3.31 18.96
CA GLU A 87 -13.68 3.94 20.27
C GLU A 87 -12.28 4.55 20.44
N LEU A 88 -11.77 5.18 19.38
CA LEU A 88 -10.45 5.80 19.38
C LEU A 88 -10.48 7.02 20.29
N THR A 89 -9.43 7.17 21.09
CA THR A 89 -9.25 8.35 21.93
C THR A 89 -8.90 9.57 21.09
N ALA A 90 -9.16 10.77 21.64
CA ALA A 90 -8.74 12.04 21.04
C ALA A 90 -7.25 12.03 20.68
N ASP A 91 -6.39 11.55 21.58
CA ASP A 91 -4.95 11.47 21.37
C ASP A 91 -4.58 10.54 20.21
N GLU A 92 -5.22 9.37 20.08
CA GLU A 92 -4.98 8.44 18.97
C GLU A 92 -5.39 9.05 17.63
N LEU A 93 -6.53 9.75 17.59
CA LEU A 93 -7.03 10.44 16.39
C LEU A 93 -6.11 11.60 15.98
N GLN A 94 -5.60 12.35 16.96
CA GLN A 94 -4.64 13.43 16.72
C GLN A 94 -3.30 12.86 16.25
N GLN A 95 -2.80 11.79 16.84
CA GLN A 95 -1.58 11.12 16.41
C GLN A 95 -1.69 10.54 14.99
N LEU A 96 -2.84 9.92 14.65
CA LEU A 96 -3.15 9.44 13.29
C LEU A 96 -3.06 10.55 12.24
N THR A 97 -3.23 11.82 12.64
CA THR A 97 -3.37 12.96 11.73
C THR A 97 -2.17 13.92 11.75
N TYR A 98 -1.22 13.74 12.67
CA TYR A 98 -0.18 14.73 13.03
C TYR A 98 1.11 14.79 12.17
N GLN A 99 1.20 14.23 10.95
CA GLN A 99 2.34 14.55 10.06
C GLN A 99 1.96 14.79 8.59
N ARG A 100 2.21 16.03 8.14
CA ARG A 100 2.42 16.48 6.74
C ARG A 100 1.16 16.68 5.90
N ASP A 101 0.60 17.90 5.95
CA ASP A 101 -0.67 18.32 5.35
C ASP A 101 -0.81 18.37 3.81
N LEU A 102 0.17 17.88 3.04
CA LEU A 102 -0.05 17.53 1.62
C LEU A 102 -0.19 16.00 1.40
N ALA A 103 0.08 15.21 2.43
CA ALA A 103 0.28 13.77 2.38
C ALA A 103 -0.62 13.01 3.38
N CYS A 104 -1.84 13.48 3.62
CA CYS A 104 -2.74 12.88 4.61
C CYS A 104 -2.99 11.37 4.35
N ASP A 105 -3.03 10.92 3.10
CA ASP A 105 -3.12 9.49 2.78
C ASP A 105 -1.83 8.74 3.18
N ALA A 106 -0.65 9.28 2.84
CA ALA A 106 0.62 8.64 3.14
C ALA A 106 0.87 8.52 4.65
N GLU A 107 0.43 9.51 5.44
CA GLU A 107 0.60 9.47 6.90
C GLU A 107 -0.42 8.57 7.59
N VAL A 108 -1.70 8.65 7.21
CA VAL A 108 -2.73 7.73 7.70
C VAL A 108 -2.33 6.27 7.39
N LYS A 109 -1.71 6.05 6.23
CA LYS A 109 -1.08 4.78 5.87
C LYS A 109 0.14 4.48 6.75
N ARG A 110 1.06 5.43 6.93
CA ARG A 110 2.26 5.23 7.76
C ARG A 110 1.89 4.87 9.21
N VAL A 111 1.10 5.70 9.89
CA VAL A 111 0.73 5.47 11.29
C VAL A 111 -0.14 4.22 11.43
N GLY A 112 -1.15 4.07 10.57
CA GLY A 112 -2.01 2.89 10.56
C GLY A 112 -1.23 1.60 10.34
N ASP A 113 -0.39 1.54 9.31
CA ASP A 113 0.30 0.31 8.92
C ASP A 113 1.56 0.03 9.77
N THR A 114 2.22 1.04 10.37
CA THR A 114 3.51 0.86 11.07
C THR A 114 3.51 1.14 12.57
N VAL A 115 2.64 2.02 13.08
CA VAL A 115 2.65 2.44 14.50
C VAL A 115 1.55 1.74 15.27
N LEU A 116 0.32 1.76 14.74
CA LEU A 116 -0.87 1.28 15.46
C LEU A 116 -1.36 -0.09 14.97
N GLY A 117 -0.97 -0.52 13.77
CA GLY A 117 -1.42 -1.79 13.19
C GLY A 117 -2.92 -1.80 12.81
N ILE A 118 -3.49 -0.64 12.51
CA ILE A 118 -4.91 -0.44 12.19
C ILE A 118 -5.09 -0.38 10.67
N ALA A 119 -6.00 -1.20 10.15
CA ALA A 119 -6.35 -1.22 8.73
C ALA A 119 -7.06 0.08 8.31
N THR A 120 -6.39 0.96 7.55
CA THR A 120 -6.97 2.24 7.10
C THR A 120 -7.39 2.22 5.62
N GLN A 121 -8.51 2.88 5.26
CA GLN A 121 -8.97 3.03 3.88
C GLN A 121 -9.32 4.49 3.53
N CYS A 122 -8.47 5.14 2.75
CA CYS A 122 -8.67 6.53 2.34
C CYS A 122 -9.60 6.64 1.12
N VAL A 123 -10.49 7.63 1.14
CA VAL A 123 -11.44 7.93 0.05
C VAL A 123 -11.38 9.42 -0.26
N GLN A 124 -11.32 9.78 -1.54
CA GLN A 124 -11.34 11.19 -1.93
C GLN A 124 -12.70 11.82 -1.60
N ALA A 125 -12.71 13.03 -1.03
CA ALA A 125 -13.94 13.72 -0.63
C ALA A 125 -14.98 13.82 -1.76
N LYS A 126 -14.55 14.03 -3.01
CA LYS A 126 -15.46 14.06 -4.17
C LYS A 126 -16.25 12.75 -4.36
N ASN A 127 -15.64 11.61 -4.02
CA ASN A 127 -16.25 10.29 -4.11
C ASN A 127 -17.15 9.98 -2.91
N VAL A 128 -17.02 10.74 -1.82
CA VAL A 128 -17.94 10.71 -0.66
C VAL A 128 -19.16 11.58 -0.94
N ILE A 129 -18.95 12.79 -1.45
CA ILE A 129 -20.02 13.75 -1.77
C ILE A 129 -20.92 13.19 -2.88
N LYS A 130 -20.33 12.54 -3.89
CA LYS A 130 -21.07 11.89 -4.97
C LYS A 130 -20.60 10.45 -5.14
N THR A 131 -21.38 9.53 -4.57
CA THR A 131 -21.12 8.09 -4.66
C THR A 131 -21.74 7.49 -5.91
N THR A 132 -21.08 6.47 -6.48
CA THR A 132 -21.69 5.57 -7.46
C THR A 132 -21.63 4.13 -6.96
N PRO A 133 -22.55 3.24 -7.35
CA PRO A 133 -22.49 1.82 -6.99
C PRO A 133 -21.14 1.18 -7.36
N GLN A 134 -20.56 1.54 -8.50
CA GLN A 134 -19.25 1.03 -8.92
C GLN A 134 -18.12 1.50 -7.99
N THR A 135 -18.12 2.78 -7.59
CA THR A 135 -17.13 3.31 -6.65
C THR A 135 -17.22 2.62 -5.29
N LEU A 136 -18.44 2.39 -4.80
CA LEU A 136 -18.66 1.69 -3.54
C LEU A 136 -18.24 0.22 -3.60
N SER A 137 -18.57 -0.48 -4.69
CA SER A 137 -18.13 -1.87 -4.91
C SER A 137 -16.60 -1.99 -4.89
N ASN A 138 -15.91 -1.14 -5.67
CA ASN A 138 -14.44 -1.10 -5.69
C ASN A 138 -13.83 -0.76 -4.33
N LEU A 139 -14.50 0.09 -3.53
CA LEU A 139 -14.06 0.40 -2.18
C LEU A 139 -14.18 -0.82 -1.25
N CYS A 140 -15.29 -1.56 -1.34
CA CYS A 140 -15.52 -2.77 -0.55
C CYS A 140 -14.51 -3.87 -0.87
N LEU A 141 -14.15 -4.04 -2.16
CA LEU A 141 -13.09 -4.97 -2.55
C LEU A 141 -11.75 -4.68 -1.86
N LYS A 142 -11.40 -3.40 -1.67
CA LYS A 142 -10.15 -3.00 -0.99
C LYS A 142 -10.23 -3.21 0.52
N MET A 143 -11.38 -2.93 1.12
CA MET A 143 -11.59 -3.12 2.56
C MET A 143 -11.60 -4.60 2.94
N ASN A 144 -12.27 -5.43 2.14
CA ASN A 144 -12.34 -6.88 2.37
C ASN A 144 -10.93 -7.49 2.49
N VAL A 145 -10.03 -7.17 1.56
CA VAL A 145 -8.65 -7.67 1.58
C VAL A 145 -7.85 -7.14 2.77
N LYS A 146 -8.03 -5.87 3.15
CA LYS A 146 -7.34 -5.28 4.32
C LYS A 146 -7.76 -5.90 5.64
N LEU A 147 -8.98 -6.40 5.69
CA LEU A 147 -9.56 -7.06 6.86
C LEU A 147 -9.38 -8.60 6.79
N GLY A 148 -8.57 -9.08 5.83
CA GLY A 148 -8.17 -10.48 5.71
C GLY A 148 -9.10 -11.34 4.86
N GLY A 149 -10.17 -10.78 4.31
CA GLY A 149 -11.12 -11.46 3.44
C GLY A 149 -10.59 -11.72 2.04
N VAL A 150 -11.23 -12.67 1.34
CA VAL A 150 -10.89 -13.08 -0.02
C VAL A 150 -12.03 -12.70 -0.96
N ASN A 151 -11.76 -11.84 -1.94
CA ASN A 151 -12.78 -11.36 -2.88
C ASN A 151 -13.21 -12.44 -3.88
N SER A 152 -12.25 -13.16 -4.43
CA SER A 152 -12.48 -14.20 -5.42
C SER A 152 -11.30 -15.16 -5.47
N ILE A 153 -11.59 -16.39 -5.89
CA ILE A 153 -10.59 -17.44 -6.13
C ILE A 153 -10.79 -18.02 -7.52
N LEU A 154 -9.72 -18.56 -8.10
CA LEU A 154 -9.85 -19.34 -9.33
C LEU A 154 -10.63 -20.62 -9.05
N LEU A 155 -11.64 -20.89 -9.88
CA LEU A 155 -12.44 -22.11 -9.79
C LEU A 155 -11.50 -23.33 -9.81
N PRO A 156 -11.63 -24.28 -8.87
CA PRO A 156 -10.74 -25.44 -8.81
C PRO A 156 -10.63 -26.19 -10.14
N ALA A 157 -11.73 -26.30 -10.88
CA ALA A 157 -11.81 -27.03 -12.15
C ALA A 157 -10.99 -26.43 -13.31
N VAL A 158 -10.71 -25.12 -13.27
CA VAL A 158 -9.95 -24.43 -14.33
C VAL A 158 -8.52 -24.11 -13.91
N ARG A 159 -8.10 -24.55 -12.71
CA ARG A 159 -6.74 -24.27 -12.25
C ARG A 159 -5.72 -25.02 -13.12
N PRO A 160 -4.70 -24.33 -13.62
CA PRO A 160 -3.59 -25.00 -14.30
C PRO A 160 -2.91 -26.02 -13.38
N ARG A 161 -2.27 -27.04 -13.97
CA ARG A 161 -1.57 -28.11 -13.25
C ARG A 161 -0.50 -27.63 -12.27
N ILE A 162 -0.03 -26.37 -12.41
CA ILE A 162 0.92 -25.76 -11.48
C ILE A 162 0.41 -25.77 -10.04
N PHE A 163 -0.90 -25.70 -9.83
CA PHE A 163 -1.57 -25.68 -8.52
C PHE A 163 -1.79 -27.07 -7.89
N ASN A 164 -1.43 -28.16 -8.58
CA ASN A 164 -1.58 -29.52 -8.05
C ASN A 164 -0.59 -29.82 -6.92
N GLU A 165 0.47 -29.02 -6.80
CA GLU A 165 1.45 -29.07 -5.73
C GLU A 165 1.59 -27.68 -5.10
N PRO A 166 2.10 -27.59 -3.85
CA PRO A 166 2.32 -26.31 -3.19
C PRO A 166 3.19 -25.36 -4.03
N VAL A 167 2.60 -24.23 -4.43
CA VAL A 167 3.26 -23.18 -5.21
C VAL A 167 3.18 -21.85 -4.47
N ILE A 168 4.26 -21.07 -4.53
CA ILE A 168 4.29 -19.70 -4.02
C ILE A 168 4.56 -18.72 -5.17
N PHE A 169 3.80 -17.63 -5.21
CA PHE A 169 3.92 -16.57 -6.20
C PHE A 169 4.54 -15.34 -5.56
N PHE A 170 5.65 -14.87 -6.10
CA PHE A 170 6.32 -13.63 -5.70
C PHE A 170 6.03 -12.51 -6.69
N GLY A 171 5.90 -11.29 -6.19
CA GLY A 171 5.91 -10.05 -6.97
C GLY A 171 7.03 -9.15 -6.48
N CYS A 172 7.85 -8.62 -7.38
CA CYS A 172 9.00 -7.80 -7.04
C CYS A 172 8.96 -6.49 -7.81
N ASP A 173 9.02 -5.37 -7.09
CA ASP A 173 9.06 -4.02 -7.66
C ASP A 173 10.14 -3.15 -7.02
N ILE A 174 10.68 -2.21 -7.80
CA ILE A 174 11.60 -1.18 -7.31
C ILE A 174 11.05 0.18 -7.71
N THR A 175 10.86 1.04 -6.72
CA THR A 175 10.46 2.43 -6.95
C THR A 175 11.69 3.34 -6.80
N HIS A 176 11.94 4.14 -7.83
CA HIS A 176 13.02 5.13 -7.85
C HIS A 176 12.54 6.54 -7.46
N PRO A 177 13.46 7.39 -6.98
CA PRO A 177 13.20 8.82 -6.85
C PRO A 177 12.83 9.48 -8.18
N PRO A 178 12.07 10.60 -8.15
CA PRO A 178 11.80 11.42 -9.33
C PRO A 178 13.08 11.80 -10.10
N ALA A 179 12.93 12.03 -11.40
CA ALA A 179 14.04 12.51 -12.24
C ALA A 179 14.65 13.80 -11.68
N GLY A 180 15.99 13.88 -11.64
CA GLY A 180 16.73 15.01 -11.07
C GLY A 180 17.05 14.91 -9.58
N ASP A 181 16.46 13.96 -8.84
CA ASP A 181 16.91 13.65 -7.47
C ASP A 181 18.18 12.79 -7.54
N SER A 182 19.21 13.15 -6.76
CA SER A 182 20.51 12.48 -6.70
C SER A 182 20.82 11.88 -5.32
N ARG A 183 19.90 12.00 -4.35
CA ARG A 183 20.17 11.70 -2.95
C ARG A 183 19.23 10.66 -2.36
N LYS A 184 17.94 10.68 -2.74
CA LYS A 184 16.96 9.77 -2.15
C LYS A 184 17.27 8.33 -2.55
N PRO A 185 17.11 7.37 -1.63
CA PRO A 185 17.32 5.97 -1.95
C PRO A 185 16.23 5.42 -2.87
N SER A 186 16.49 4.28 -3.50
CA SER A 186 15.44 3.46 -4.12
C SER A 186 14.78 2.59 -3.05
N ILE A 187 13.53 2.18 -3.28
CA ILE A 187 12.78 1.30 -2.38
C ILE A 187 12.45 0.02 -3.15
N ALA A 188 12.88 -1.13 -2.62
CA ALA A 188 12.52 -2.44 -3.13
C ALA A 188 11.38 -3.04 -2.30
N ALA A 189 10.39 -3.58 -2.99
CA ALA A 189 9.25 -4.29 -2.38
C ALA A 189 9.15 -5.70 -2.97
N VAL A 190 9.05 -6.70 -2.10
CA VAL A 190 8.82 -8.09 -2.48
C VAL A 190 7.57 -8.57 -1.76
N VAL A 191 6.59 -9.04 -2.51
CA VAL A 191 5.36 -9.65 -2.00
C VAL A 191 5.33 -11.13 -2.33
N ALA A 192 4.65 -11.94 -1.52
CA ALA A 192 4.42 -13.35 -1.83
C ALA A 192 3.03 -13.83 -1.40
N SER A 193 2.47 -14.79 -2.13
CA SER A 193 1.20 -15.46 -1.79
C SER A 193 1.35 -16.26 -0.50
N MET A 194 0.31 -16.30 0.33
CA MET A 194 0.32 -16.90 1.68
C MET A 194 -0.62 -18.09 1.84
N ASP A 195 -1.23 -18.53 0.76
CA ASP A 195 -2.29 -19.53 0.69
C ASP A 195 -2.22 -20.35 -0.62
N ALA A 196 -2.90 -21.50 -0.64
CA ALA A 196 -2.96 -22.38 -1.82
C ALA A 196 -3.81 -21.79 -2.97
N HIS A 197 -4.73 -20.88 -2.62
CA HIS A 197 -5.44 -20.04 -3.56
C HIS A 197 -4.78 -18.66 -3.48
N PRO A 198 -3.92 -18.25 -4.42
CA PRO A 198 -3.03 -17.10 -4.26
C PRO A 198 -3.80 -15.78 -4.18
N SER A 199 -4.39 -15.52 -3.03
CA SER A 199 -5.41 -14.49 -2.78
C SER A 199 -4.99 -13.58 -1.65
N ARG A 200 -4.24 -14.11 -0.69
CA ARG A 200 -3.60 -13.35 0.38
C ARG A 200 -2.11 -13.23 0.10
N TYR A 201 -1.58 -12.03 0.28
CA TYR A 201 -0.17 -11.75 0.09
C TYR A 201 0.42 -11.09 1.33
N ALA A 202 1.68 -11.42 1.66
CA ALA A 202 2.48 -10.66 2.60
C ALA A 202 3.56 -9.88 1.85
N ALA A 203 4.03 -8.79 2.44
CA ALA A 203 5.00 -7.89 1.84
C ALA A 203 6.24 -7.72 2.73
N THR A 204 7.38 -7.56 2.09
CA THR A 204 8.65 -7.11 2.70
C THR A 204 9.16 -5.92 1.90
N VAL A 205 9.72 -4.92 2.58
CA VAL A 205 10.20 -3.69 1.96
C VAL A 205 11.60 -3.39 2.47
N ARG A 206 12.51 -2.95 1.58
CA ARG A 206 13.89 -2.58 1.90
C ARG A 206 14.28 -1.29 1.18
N VAL A 207 15.10 -0.49 1.85
CA VAL A 207 15.72 0.70 1.29
C VAL A 207 17.07 0.32 0.70
N GLN A 208 17.39 0.79 -0.50
CA GLN A 208 18.65 0.47 -1.17
C GLN A 208 19.29 1.70 -1.83
N GLN A 209 20.47 1.52 -2.43
CA GLN A 209 21.24 2.64 -2.99
C GLN A 209 20.46 3.39 -4.08
N HIS A 210 20.80 4.67 -4.25
CA HIS A 210 20.15 5.56 -5.21
C HIS A 210 20.18 4.95 -6.62
N ARG A 211 18.99 4.83 -7.25
CA ARG A 211 18.81 4.29 -8.61
C ARG A 211 19.41 2.89 -8.84
N GLN A 212 19.56 2.10 -7.78
CA GLN A 212 19.94 0.71 -7.89
C GLN A 212 18.74 -0.13 -8.34
N GLU A 213 18.90 -0.90 -9.42
CA GLU A 213 17.86 -1.77 -10.03
C GLU A 213 17.91 -3.21 -9.50
N ILE A 214 18.97 -3.53 -8.76
CA ILE A 214 19.19 -4.86 -8.16
C ILE A 214 18.75 -4.81 -6.70
N ILE A 215 17.88 -5.73 -6.31
CA ILE A 215 17.44 -5.86 -4.92
C ILE A 215 18.55 -6.51 -4.10
N SER A 216 19.27 -5.71 -3.31
CA SER A 216 20.45 -6.18 -2.56
C SER A 216 20.09 -7.25 -1.52
N ASP A 217 18.97 -7.07 -0.82
CA ASP A 217 18.52 -7.95 0.27
C ASP A 217 17.52 -9.02 -0.17
N LEU A 218 17.44 -9.32 -1.47
CA LEU A 218 16.42 -10.21 -2.03
C LEU A 218 16.39 -11.58 -1.34
N THR A 219 17.56 -12.16 -1.08
CA THR A 219 17.68 -13.45 -0.40
C THR A 219 17.02 -13.45 0.98
N TYR A 220 17.21 -12.38 1.77
CA TYR A 220 16.62 -12.26 3.10
C TYR A 220 15.11 -12.01 3.04
N MET A 221 14.67 -11.13 2.14
CA MET A 221 13.25 -10.84 1.89
C MET A 221 12.48 -12.12 1.50
N VAL A 222 13.04 -12.91 0.57
CA VAL A 222 12.46 -14.18 0.14
C VAL A 222 12.45 -15.21 1.26
N ARG A 223 13.52 -15.30 2.05
CA ARG A 223 13.57 -16.19 3.22
C ARG A 223 12.47 -15.88 4.23
N GLU A 224 12.26 -14.60 4.56
CA GLU A 224 11.18 -14.17 5.48
C GLU A 224 9.81 -14.63 4.98
N LEU A 225 9.51 -14.40 3.70
CA LEU A 225 8.25 -14.77 3.06
C LEU A 225 8.05 -16.29 2.97
N LEU A 226 9.09 -17.07 2.69
CA LEU A 226 9.03 -18.53 2.69
C LEU A 226 8.73 -19.11 4.08
N VAL A 227 9.34 -18.53 5.13
CA VAL A 227 9.04 -18.93 6.51
C VAL A 227 7.60 -18.61 6.87
N GLN A 228 7.09 -17.44 6.47
CA GLN A 228 5.68 -17.08 6.67
C GLN A 228 4.73 -18.00 5.90
N PHE A 229 5.01 -18.30 4.64
CA PHE A 229 4.23 -19.24 3.83
C PHE A 229 4.14 -20.62 4.51
N TYR A 230 5.26 -21.15 5.02
CA TYR A 230 5.26 -22.43 5.73
C TYR A 230 4.46 -22.38 7.04
N ARG A 231 4.54 -21.27 7.78
CA ARG A 231 3.74 -21.08 9.01
C ARG A 231 2.24 -21.08 8.70
N ASN A 232 1.83 -20.46 7.60
CA ASN A 232 0.42 -20.31 7.23
C ASN A 232 -0.17 -21.55 6.58
N THR A 233 0.58 -22.22 5.69
CA THR A 233 0.07 -23.35 4.90
C THR A 233 0.48 -24.71 5.45
N ARG A 234 1.53 -24.77 6.27
CA ARG A 234 2.24 -26.01 6.68
C ARG A 234 2.87 -26.80 5.53
N PHE A 235 2.91 -26.23 4.33
CA PHE A 235 3.56 -26.82 3.16
C PHE A 235 4.82 -26.03 2.79
N LYS A 236 5.84 -26.76 2.32
CA LYS A 236 6.98 -26.15 1.64
C LYS A 236 6.62 -26.05 0.15
N PRO A 237 6.84 -24.91 -0.51
CA PRO A 237 6.56 -24.80 -1.93
C PRO A 237 7.49 -25.72 -2.72
N THR A 238 6.90 -26.57 -3.57
CA THR A 238 7.65 -27.34 -4.58
C THR A 238 7.92 -26.49 -5.81
N ARG A 239 7.13 -25.43 -6.02
CA ARG A 239 7.26 -24.48 -7.12
C ARG A 239 7.32 -23.03 -6.63
N ILE A 240 8.23 -22.25 -7.19
CA ILE A 240 8.32 -20.80 -6.98
C ILE A 240 8.09 -20.11 -8.32
N VAL A 241 7.13 -19.18 -8.36
CA VAL A 241 6.87 -18.31 -9.52
C VAL A 241 7.21 -16.87 -9.13
N VAL A 242 8.07 -16.20 -9.88
CA VAL A 242 8.47 -14.81 -9.58
C VAL A 242 8.04 -13.90 -10.73
N TYR A 243 7.25 -12.87 -10.42
CA TYR A 243 6.94 -11.76 -11.30
C TYR A 243 7.82 -10.56 -10.93
N ARG A 244 8.69 -10.11 -11.83
CA ARG A 244 9.50 -8.89 -11.65
C ARG A 244 9.06 -7.83 -12.65
N ASP A 245 8.59 -6.69 -12.13
CA ASP A 245 8.15 -5.54 -12.95
C ASP A 245 9.31 -4.57 -13.21
N GLY A 246 9.24 -3.75 -14.26
CA GLY A 246 10.14 -2.61 -14.45
C GLY A 246 11.57 -2.94 -14.89
N VAL A 247 11.85 -4.14 -15.42
CA VAL A 247 13.15 -4.45 -16.02
C VAL A 247 13.12 -4.04 -17.51
N SER A 248 14.08 -3.21 -17.94
CA SER A 248 14.22 -2.80 -19.34
C SER A 248 14.86 -3.91 -20.19
N GLU A 249 14.62 -3.90 -21.51
CA GLU A 249 15.17 -4.92 -22.43
C GLU A 249 16.69 -5.07 -22.35
N GLY A 250 17.42 -3.96 -22.22
CA GLY A 250 18.88 -3.98 -22.08
C GLY A 250 19.37 -4.61 -20.77
N GLN A 251 18.53 -4.71 -19.75
CA GLN A 251 18.84 -5.34 -18.46
C GLN A 251 18.55 -6.85 -18.46
N TYR A 252 17.83 -7.39 -19.46
CA TYR A 252 17.58 -8.83 -19.57
C TYR A 252 18.86 -9.65 -19.76
N ALA A 253 19.84 -9.10 -20.48
CA ALA A 253 21.13 -9.74 -20.69
C ALA A 253 21.97 -9.85 -19.39
N MET A 254 21.77 -8.94 -18.44
CA MET A 254 22.37 -8.99 -17.09
C MET A 254 21.49 -9.74 -16.08
N GLY A 255 20.29 -10.18 -16.49
CA GLY A 255 19.21 -10.58 -15.59
C GLY A 255 19.43 -11.92 -14.90
N VAL A 256 20.22 -12.85 -15.46
CA VAL A 256 20.48 -14.16 -14.85
C VAL A 256 21.39 -14.02 -13.62
N ASP A 257 22.45 -13.23 -13.72
CA ASP A 257 23.42 -13.00 -12.64
C ASP A 257 22.78 -12.27 -11.43
N GLN A 258 21.75 -11.45 -11.67
CA GLN A 258 21.05 -10.69 -10.63
C GLN A 258 20.22 -11.55 -9.68
N VAL A 259 19.69 -12.68 -10.18
CA VAL A 259 18.86 -13.62 -9.40
C VAL A 259 19.61 -14.90 -9.06
N GLU A 260 20.82 -15.08 -9.60
CA GLU A 260 21.69 -16.22 -9.37
C GLU A 260 21.95 -16.50 -7.87
N PRO A 261 22.26 -15.51 -7.01
CA PRO A 261 22.49 -15.77 -5.59
C PRO A 261 21.25 -16.34 -4.90
N MET A 262 20.07 -15.80 -5.23
CA MET A 262 18.79 -16.28 -4.72
C MET A 262 18.50 -17.69 -5.22
N PHE A 263 18.70 -17.97 -6.51
CA PHE A 263 18.47 -19.31 -7.07
C PHE A 263 19.43 -20.35 -6.52
N LYS A 264 20.70 -19.97 -6.31
CA LYS A 264 21.71 -20.83 -5.70
C LYS A 264 21.30 -21.18 -4.27
N TYR A 265 20.90 -20.20 -3.47
CA TYR A 265 20.39 -20.43 -2.12
C TYR A 265 19.15 -21.33 -2.12
N LEU A 266 18.16 -21.05 -2.98
CA LEU A 266 16.92 -21.83 -3.05
C LEU A 266 17.18 -23.27 -3.47
N LYS A 267 17.99 -23.50 -4.50
CA LYS A 267 18.33 -24.86 -4.97
C LYS A 267 19.17 -25.64 -3.96
N GLN A 268 20.04 -24.97 -3.20
CA GLN A 268 20.82 -25.62 -2.13
C GLN A 268 19.95 -25.95 -0.91
N THR A 269 19.00 -25.09 -0.57
CA THR A 269 18.17 -25.24 0.64
C THR A 269 16.97 -26.18 0.42
N PHE A 270 16.42 -26.20 -0.80
CA PHE A 270 15.22 -26.95 -1.14
C PHE A 270 15.49 -27.90 -2.32
N SER A 271 15.85 -29.14 -2.00
CA SER A 271 16.07 -30.20 -3.00
C SER A 271 14.79 -30.47 -3.79
N GLY A 272 14.85 -30.39 -5.13
CA GLY A 272 13.72 -30.67 -6.02
C GLY A 272 12.81 -29.47 -6.32
N ILE A 273 13.17 -28.26 -5.89
CA ILE A 273 12.38 -27.06 -6.16
C ILE A 273 12.37 -26.70 -7.64
N GLN A 274 11.17 -26.49 -8.21
CA GLN A 274 10.97 -25.98 -9.56
C GLN A 274 10.81 -24.46 -9.50
N LEU A 275 11.43 -23.77 -10.45
CA LEU A 275 11.52 -22.32 -10.45
C LEU A 275 11.07 -21.78 -11.81
N VAL A 276 10.13 -20.83 -11.77
CA VAL A 276 9.62 -20.13 -12.94
C VAL A 276 9.78 -18.62 -12.70
N VAL A 277 10.45 -17.94 -13.62
CA VAL A 277 10.69 -16.50 -13.54
C VAL A 277 10.01 -15.85 -14.73
N VAL A 278 9.11 -14.92 -14.45
CA VAL A 278 8.38 -14.13 -15.44
C VAL A 278 8.84 -12.69 -15.29
N ILE A 279 9.54 -12.19 -16.29
CA ILE A 279 9.96 -10.79 -16.33
C ILE A 279 8.96 -10.03 -17.19
N LEU A 280 8.38 -8.97 -16.63
CA LEU A 280 7.42 -8.13 -17.32
C LEU A 280 8.15 -6.88 -17.85
N PRO A 281 8.13 -6.61 -19.17
CA PRO A 281 8.74 -5.40 -19.71
C PRO A 281 8.06 -4.16 -19.13
N GLY A 282 8.87 -3.18 -18.73
CA GLY A 282 8.37 -1.86 -18.40
C GLY A 282 7.59 -1.23 -19.57
N LYS A 283 6.73 -0.24 -19.27
CA LYS A 283 5.92 0.49 -20.27
C LYS A 283 6.79 1.33 -21.22
N THR A 284 7.57 0.70 -22.08
CA THR A 284 8.22 1.33 -23.22
C THR A 284 7.32 1.08 -24.42
N PRO A 285 6.79 2.10 -25.10
CA PRO A 285 6.03 1.91 -26.33
C PRO A 285 6.92 1.21 -27.36
N VAL A 286 6.59 -0.02 -27.72
CA VAL A 286 7.24 -0.72 -28.83
C VAL A 286 6.51 -0.32 -30.10
N TYR A 287 7.10 0.56 -30.89
CA TYR A 287 6.64 0.86 -32.25
C TYR A 287 7.15 -0.23 -33.19
N GLY A 288 6.34 -1.25 -33.42
CA GLY A 288 6.61 -2.29 -34.42
C GLY A 288 5.78 -2.08 -35.68
N ASN A 289 6.41 -1.95 -36.83
CA ASN A 289 5.73 -2.14 -38.11
C ASN A 289 5.53 -3.65 -38.31
N PHE A 290 4.30 -4.12 -38.09
CA PHE A 290 3.95 -5.52 -38.32
C PHE A 290 3.67 -5.76 -39.81
N THR A 291 4.62 -6.38 -40.52
CA THR A 291 4.39 -7.02 -41.81
C THR A 291 4.54 -8.54 -41.64
N GLY A 292 3.45 -9.23 -41.32
CA GLY A 292 3.45 -10.69 -41.22
C GLY A 292 2.30 -11.24 -40.39
N PHE A 293 1.15 -11.47 -41.02
CA PHE A 293 0.12 -12.35 -40.47
C PHE A 293 0.48 -13.79 -40.82
N SER A 294 0.68 -14.64 -39.81
CA SER A 294 0.57 -16.11 -39.95
C SER A 294 -0.60 -16.57 -39.08
N PRO A 295 -1.74 -16.97 -39.67
CA PRO A 295 -2.87 -17.46 -38.91
C PRO A 295 -2.67 -18.96 -38.64
N SER A 296 -2.33 -19.32 -37.41
CA SER A 296 -2.42 -20.72 -36.95
C SER A 296 -2.89 -20.78 -35.50
N PHE A 297 -4.18 -20.52 -35.32
CA PHE A 297 -4.97 -21.01 -34.19
C PHE A 297 -6.18 -21.74 -34.74
N GLU A 298 -5.96 -22.99 -35.16
CA GLU A 298 -7.05 -23.91 -35.47
C GLU A 298 -7.59 -24.46 -34.15
N LYS A 299 -8.88 -24.22 -33.91
CA LYS A 299 -9.66 -24.76 -32.80
C LYS A 299 -9.65 -26.29 -32.89
N ARG A 300 -9.09 -26.98 -31.89
CA ARG A 300 -9.43 -28.39 -31.65
C ARG A 300 -10.73 -28.44 -30.85
N THR A 301 -11.80 -28.87 -31.53
CA THR A 301 -12.94 -29.59 -30.95
C THR A 301 -12.51 -30.94 -30.43
#